data_AF-A0A165YT68-F1
#
_entry.id   AF-A0A165YT68-F1
#
_cell.length_a   1.000
_cell.length_b   1.000
_cell.length_c   1.000
_cell.angle_alpha   90.00
_cell.angle_beta   90.00
_cell.angle_gamma   90.00
#
_symmetry.space_group_name_H-M   'P 1'
#
loop_
_entity.id
_entity.type
_entity.pdbx_description
1 polymer ?
#
loop_
_entity_poly.entity_id
_entity_poly.type
_entity_poly.pdbx_seq_one_letter_code
_entity_poly.pdbx_strand_id
1 'polypeptide(L)'
;REHALLTKELELKRKSDQLDLQEQKASEMIEKCELKSAEATLALLDEHFTCSLCYETMACPYVLSPLRCGHSFDAICILRWFFSKAHQACGGWHEYVACPICRSQLIVTPERIPRHEITFPFIPNRTVDATVQDLVSKLEHTGIALKVPYFTRTIHDRGDKP
;
A
#
# COMPACT_ATOMS: atom_id res chain seq x y z
N ARG A 1 -31.48 50.76 -31.60
CA ARG A 1 -30.95 50.42 -30.26
C ARG A 1 -31.41 49.03 -29.84
N GLU A 2 -32.71 48.73 -29.87
CA GLU A 2 -33.29 47.42 -29.51
C GLU A 2 -32.75 46.23 -30.34
N HIS A 3 -32.72 46.35 -31.67
CA HIS A 3 -32.19 45.29 -32.55
C HIS A 3 -30.72 44.92 -32.25
N ALA A 4 -29.90 45.92 -31.91
CA ALA A 4 -28.51 45.71 -31.55
C ALA A 4 -28.37 44.99 -30.19
N LEU A 5 -29.31 45.22 -29.26
CA LEU A 5 -29.35 44.52 -27.97
C LEU A 5 -29.74 43.06 -28.15
N LEU A 6 -30.78 42.77 -28.96
CA LEU A 6 -31.20 41.39 -29.26
C LEU A 6 -30.09 40.58 -29.94
N THR A 7 -29.36 41.18 -30.87
CA THR A 7 -28.22 40.52 -31.54
C THR A 7 -27.13 40.15 -30.52
N LYS A 8 -26.81 41.07 -29.61
CA LYS A 8 -25.81 40.86 -28.58
C LYS A 8 -26.24 39.81 -27.55
N GLU A 9 -27.52 39.79 -27.17
CA GLU A 9 -28.08 38.77 -26.28
C GLU A 9 -27.94 37.36 -26.87
N LEU A 10 -28.25 37.22 -28.17
CA LEU A 10 -28.15 35.94 -28.87
C LEU A 10 -26.70 35.47 -29.03
N GLU A 11 -25.77 36.40 -29.29
CA GLU A 11 -24.33 36.10 -29.28
C GLU A 11 -23.83 35.66 -27.91
N LEU A 12 -24.26 36.33 -26.84
CA LEU A 12 -23.89 35.98 -25.47
C LEU A 12 -24.44 34.61 -25.09
N LYS A 13 -25.68 34.29 -25.45
CA LYS A 13 -26.27 32.97 -25.23
C LYS A 13 -25.48 31.87 -25.94
N ARG A 14 -25.15 32.07 -27.21
CA ARG A 14 -24.32 31.12 -27.98
C ARG A 14 -22.94 30.91 -27.36
N LYS A 15 -22.33 31.98 -26.82
CA LYS A 15 -21.05 31.87 -26.10
C LYS A 15 -21.21 31.13 -24.77
N SER A 16 -22.28 31.38 -24.03
CA SER A 16 -22.59 30.65 -22.79
C SER A 16 -22.72 29.15 -23.08
N ASP A 17 -23.57 28.77 -24.04
CA ASP A 17 -23.78 27.37 -24.41
C ASP A 17 -22.46 26.69 -24.87
N GLN A 18 -21.58 27.44 -25.54
CA GLN A 18 -20.26 26.95 -25.95
C GLN A 18 -19.31 26.76 -24.76
N LEU A 19 -19.33 27.67 -23.79
CA LEU A 19 -18.53 27.57 -22.57
C LEU A 19 -19.01 26.39 -21.71
N ASP A 20 -20.32 26.22 -21.54
CA ASP A 20 -20.91 25.11 -20.80
C ASP A 20 -20.50 23.75 -21.41
N LEU A 21 -20.54 23.64 -22.75
CA LEU A 21 -20.09 22.44 -23.44
C LEU A 21 -18.58 22.19 -23.27
N GLN A 22 -17.77 23.25 -23.23
CA GLN A 22 -16.33 23.14 -23.01
C GLN A 22 -16.01 22.73 -21.57
N GLU A 23 -16.70 23.30 -20.59
CA GLU A 23 -16.58 22.96 -19.18
C GLU A 23 -16.97 21.50 -18.95
N GLN A 24 -18.08 21.04 -19.52
CA GLN A 24 -18.49 19.64 -19.43
C GLN A 24 -17.43 18.70 -20.00
N LYS A 25 -16.91 18.98 -21.19
CA LYS A 25 -15.84 18.17 -21.81
C LYS A 25 -14.55 18.18 -21.02
N ALA A 26 -14.19 19.33 -20.42
CA ALA A 26 -13.02 19.44 -19.56
C ALA A 26 -13.19 18.61 -18.28
N SER A 27 -14.37 18.67 -17.66
CA SER A 27 -14.72 17.88 -16.47
C SER A 27 -14.64 16.38 -16.76
N GLU A 28 -15.27 15.91 -17.85
CA GLU A 28 -15.21 14.50 -18.28
C GLU A 28 -13.76 14.04 -18.57
N MET A 29 -12.93 14.91 -19.13
CA MET A 29 -11.53 14.60 -19.38
C MET A 29 -10.72 14.50 -18.08
N ILE A 30 -10.97 15.39 -17.11
CA ILE A 30 -10.30 15.37 -15.80
C ILE A 30 -10.64 14.07 -15.06
N GLU A 31 -11.92 13.71 -14.98
CA GLU A 31 -12.37 12.47 -14.33
C GLU A 31 -11.70 11.23 -14.96
N LYS A 32 -11.64 11.18 -16.29
CA LYS A 32 -10.97 10.08 -17.01
C LYS A 32 -9.46 10.02 -16.73
N CYS A 33 -8.80 11.16 -16.59
CA CYS A 33 -7.39 11.23 -16.24
C CYS A 33 -7.14 10.78 -14.80
N GLU A 34 -8.00 11.18 -13.85
CA GLU A 34 -7.94 10.75 -12.46
C GLU A 34 -8.11 9.24 -12.34
N LEU A 35 -9.08 8.66 -13.05
CA LEU A 35 -9.30 7.21 -13.08
C LEU A 35 -8.05 6.46 -13.57
N LYS A 36 -7.47 6.88 -14.70
CA LYS A 36 -6.25 6.27 -15.24
C LYS A 36 -5.06 6.40 -14.29
N SER A 37 -4.94 7.54 -13.61
CA SER A 37 -3.89 7.77 -12.63
C SER A 37 -4.02 6.82 -11.44
N ALA A 38 -5.26 6.58 -10.97
CA ALA A 38 -5.52 5.66 -9.89
C ALA A 38 -5.28 4.20 -10.31
N GLU A 39 -5.71 3.79 -11.51
CA GLU A 39 -5.42 2.46 -12.06
C GLU A 39 -3.91 2.20 -12.13
N ALA A 40 -3.12 3.18 -12.59
CA ALA A 40 -1.66 3.07 -12.63
C ALA A 40 -1.04 2.98 -11.22
N THR A 41 -1.62 3.70 -10.25
CA THR A 41 -1.15 3.68 -8.85
C THR A 41 -1.46 2.33 -8.19
N LEU A 42 -2.63 1.75 -8.45
CA LEU A 42 -3.01 0.41 -8.00
C LEU A 42 -2.09 -0.67 -8.59
N ALA A 43 -1.85 -0.62 -9.91
CA ALA A 43 -0.93 -1.55 -10.57
C ALA A 43 0.48 -1.49 -9.96
N LEU A 44 0.97 -0.29 -9.64
CA LEU A 44 2.27 -0.12 -8.99
C LEU A 44 2.31 -0.76 -7.58
N LEU A 45 1.25 -0.59 -6.79
CA LEU A 45 1.12 -1.22 -5.46
C LEU A 45 1.13 -2.76 -5.58
N ASP A 46 0.34 -3.31 -6.50
CA ASP A 46 0.21 -4.75 -6.69
C ASP A 46 1.53 -5.38 -7.18
N GLU A 47 2.20 -4.75 -8.15
CA GLU A 47 3.41 -5.29 -8.79
C GLU A 47 4.66 -5.22 -7.91
N HIS A 48 4.80 -4.15 -7.11
CA HIS A 48 6.06 -3.86 -6.41
C HIS A 48 5.96 -3.85 -4.89
N PHE A 49 4.76 -3.67 -4.34
CA PHE A 49 4.56 -3.47 -2.91
C PHE A 49 3.74 -4.57 -2.25
N THR A 50 3.63 -5.74 -2.90
CA THR A 50 2.96 -6.92 -2.35
C THR A 50 3.90 -7.78 -1.51
N CYS A 51 3.45 -8.16 -0.31
CA CYS A 51 4.20 -9.06 0.57
C CYS A 51 4.14 -10.51 0.05
N SER A 52 5.28 -11.16 -0.17
CA SER A 52 5.31 -12.53 -0.72
C SER A 52 4.85 -13.64 0.24
N LEU A 53 4.46 -13.30 1.48
CA LEU A 53 3.95 -14.26 2.46
C LEU A 53 2.42 -14.24 2.59
N CYS A 54 1.78 -13.08 2.46
CA CYS A 54 0.33 -12.92 2.55
C CYS A 54 -0.32 -12.55 1.21
N TYR A 55 0.46 -12.09 0.23
CA TYR A 55 0.01 -11.61 -1.08
C TYR A 55 -0.89 -10.37 -1.05
N GLU A 56 -0.83 -9.61 0.04
CA GLU A 56 -1.49 -8.31 0.19
C GLU A 56 -0.46 -7.17 0.07
N THR A 57 -0.95 -5.95 -0.19
CA THR A 57 -0.14 -4.73 -0.10
C THR A 57 0.55 -4.64 1.26
N MET A 58 1.86 -4.37 1.24
CA MET A 58 2.69 -4.42 2.43
C MET A 58 2.23 -3.41 3.49
N ALA A 59 2.16 -3.87 4.74
CA ALA A 59 1.86 -3.06 5.90
C ALA A 59 3.00 -3.16 6.93
N CYS A 60 3.59 -2.02 7.28
CA CYS A 60 4.77 -1.94 8.15
C CYS A 60 5.89 -2.88 7.66
N PRO A 61 6.50 -2.63 6.49
CA PRO A 61 7.47 -3.52 5.88
C PRO A 61 8.77 -3.61 6.68
N TYR A 62 9.33 -4.81 6.78
CA TYR A 62 10.63 -5.11 7.40
C TYR A 62 11.53 -5.86 6.42
N VAL A 63 12.82 -5.56 6.47
CA VAL A 63 13.88 -6.28 5.77
C VAL A 63 14.63 -7.21 6.72
N LEU A 64 15.26 -8.21 6.12
CA LEU A 64 16.04 -9.23 6.81
C LEU A 64 17.46 -8.76 7.12
N SER A 65 17.94 -9.07 8.33
CA SER A 65 19.31 -8.83 8.81
C SER A 65 20.12 -10.14 8.93
N PRO A 66 21.37 -10.19 8.44
CA PRO A 66 22.08 -9.12 7.73
C PRO A 66 21.48 -8.84 6.35
N LEU A 67 21.61 -7.60 5.87
CA LEU A 67 21.10 -7.12 4.59
C LEU A 67 21.84 -7.76 3.40
N ARG A 68 21.56 -9.04 3.13
CA ARG A 68 22.17 -9.79 2.03
C ARG A 68 21.30 -9.84 0.77
N CYS A 69 19.98 -9.62 0.91
CA CYS A 69 19.03 -9.77 -0.21
C CYS A 69 17.99 -8.65 -0.37
N GLY A 70 17.81 -7.76 0.61
CA GLY A 70 16.91 -6.60 0.51
C GLY A 70 15.41 -6.91 0.44
N HIS A 71 14.99 -8.18 0.44
CA HIS A 71 13.57 -8.54 0.42
C HIS A 71 12.83 -8.01 1.65
N SER A 72 11.64 -7.47 1.39
CA SER A 72 10.75 -6.89 2.39
C SER A 72 9.49 -7.74 2.56
N PHE A 73 8.94 -7.73 3.76
CA PHE A 73 7.73 -8.44 4.15
C PHE A 73 7.00 -7.64 5.21
N ASP A 74 5.71 -7.91 5.44
CA ASP A 74 5.03 -7.33 6.60
C ASP A 74 5.69 -7.78 7.91
N ALA A 75 5.68 -6.89 8.90
CA ALA A 75 6.20 -7.17 10.24
C ALA A 75 5.68 -8.50 10.81
N ILE A 76 4.36 -8.70 10.79
CA ILE A 76 3.71 -9.88 11.37
C ILE A 76 3.98 -11.13 10.53
N CYS A 77 3.98 -10.99 9.20
CA CYS A 77 4.21 -12.13 8.30
C CYS A 77 5.60 -12.72 8.51
N ILE A 78 6.63 -11.87 8.54
CA ILE A 78 8.00 -12.36 8.70
C ILE A 78 8.30 -12.85 10.12
N LEU A 79 7.69 -12.24 11.15
CA LEU A 79 7.77 -12.75 12.52
C LEU A 79 7.17 -14.15 12.63
N ARG A 80 5.96 -14.37 12.12
CA ARG A 80 5.30 -15.69 12.16
C ARG A 80 6.12 -16.73 11.41
N TRP A 81 6.64 -16.38 10.24
CA TRP A 81 7.48 -17.28 9.46
C TRP A 81 8.77 -17.65 10.23
N PHE A 82 9.43 -16.69 10.87
CA PHE A 82 10.67 -16.93 11.62
C PHE A 82 10.46 -17.81 12.84
N PHE A 83 9.41 -17.55 13.64
CA PHE A 83 9.08 -18.39 14.78
C PHE A 83 8.53 -19.76 14.39
N SER A 84 8.00 -19.94 13.16
CA SER A 84 7.64 -21.27 12.65
C SER A 84 8.86 -22.20 12.50
N LYS A 85 10.08 -21.63 12.47
CA LYS A 85 11.34 -22.38 12.41
C LYS A 85 11.92 -22.70 13.79
N ALA A 86 11.30 -22.19 14.86
CA ALA A 86 11.70 -22.54 16.21
C ALA A 86 11.21 -23.95 16.56
N HIS A 87 12.08 -24.73 17.20
CA HIS A 87 11.75 -26.04 17.71
C HIS A 87 10.75 -25.93 18.87
N GLN A 88 9.59 -26.55 18.72
CA GLN A 88 8.47 -26.40 19.65
C GLN A 88 8.81 -26.83 21.10
N ALA A 89 9.67 -27.84 21.27
CA ALA A 89 9.97 -28.34 22.62
C ALA A 89 10.98 -27.48 23.41
N CYS A 90 11.88 -26.76 22.73
CA CYS A 90 12.92 -25.96 23.41
C CYS A 90 12.87 -24.45 23.10
N GLY A 91 12.07 -24.01 22.13
CA GLY A 91 11.99 -22.60 21.69
C GLY A 91 13.24 -22.08 20.97
N GLY A 92 14.21 -22.96 20.66
CA GLY A 92 15.45 -22.63 19.95
C GLY A 92 15.35 -22.82 18.43
N TRP A 93 16.31 -22.30 17.69
CA TRP A 93 16.48 -22.54 16.25
C TRP A 93 17.68 -23.46 16.07
N HIS A 94 17.42 -24.76 15.86
CA HIS A 94 18.50 -25.75 15.64
C HIS A 94 18.98 -25.78 14.19
N GLU A 95 18.28 -25.09 13.30
CA GLU A 95 18.64 -24.92 11.91
C GLU A 95 18.77 -23.44 11.58
N TYR A 96 19.58 -23.16 10.57
CA TYR A 96 19.71 -21.82 10.03
C TYR A 96 18.38 -21.36 9.39
N VAL A 97 17.96 -20.14 9.69
CA VAL A 97 16.71 -19.55 9.20
C VAL A 97 16.98 -18.70 7.96
N ALA A 98 16.36 -19.01 6.82
CA ALA A 98 16.70 -18.46 5.50
C ALA A 98 15.64 -17.54 4.91
N CYS A 99 16.01 -16.47 4.20
CA CYS A 99 15.03 -15.62 3.50
C CYS A 99 13.96 -16.45 2.75
N PRO A 100 12.64 -16.21 2.97
CA PRO A 100 11.58 -16.97 2.34
C PRO A 100 11.63 -16.98 0.80
N ILE A 101 12.17 -15.92 0.20
CA ILE A 101 12.20 -15.72 -1.25
C ILE A 101 13.47 -16.34 -1.87
N CYS A 102 14.64 -15.92 -1.39
CA CYS A 102 15.92 -16.24 -2.05
C CYS A 102 16.82 -17.18 -1.25
N ARG A 103 16.39 -17.62 -0.06
CA ARG A 103 17.15 -18.48 0.85
C ARG A 103 18.49 -17.91 1.35
N SER A 104 18.69 -16.59 1.22
CA SER A 104 19.84 -15.89 1.79
C SER A 104 19.87 -15.95 3.31
N GLN A 105 21.09 -16.01 3.87
CA GLN A 105 21.31 -16.30 5.29
C GLN A 105 21.09 -15.15 6.27
N LEU A 106 20.13 -15.33 7.18
CA LEU A 106 19.92 -14.53 8.39
C LEU A 106 21.03 -14.78 9.42
N ILE A 107 21.13 -13.85 10.37
CA ILE A 107 22.02 -13.99 11.52
C ILE A 107 21.68 -15.26 12.31
N VAL A 108 22.72 -15.99 12.71
CA VAL A 108 22.55 -17.15 13.61
C VAL A 108 22.04 -16.62 14.94
N THR A 109 20.86 -17.08 15.33
CA THR A 109 20.23 -16.64 16.58
C THR A 109 20.92 -17.35 17.75
N PRO A 110 21.53 -16.63 18.70
CA PRO A 110 22.20 -17.27 19.82
C PRO A 110 21.24 -18.10 20.67
N GLU A 111 21.69 -19.27 21.12
CA GLU A 111 20.93 -20.13 22.03
C GLU A 111 20.82 -19.54 23.44
N ARG A 112 21.83 -18.77 23.86
CA ARG A 112 21.88 -18.16 25.20
C ARG A 112 20.87 -17.01 25.33
N ILE A 113 20.07 -17.08 26.40
CA ILE A 113 19.14 -16.03 26.82
C ILE A 113 19.69 -15.31 28.07
N PRO A 114 19.46 -13.98 28.21
CA PRO A 114 18.77 -13.08 27.28
C PRO A 114 19.61 -12.81 26.02
N ARG A 115 18.94 -12.70 24.88
CA ARG A 115 19.59 -12.40 23.59
C ARG A 115 19.85 -10.90 23.48
N HIS A 116 21.00 -10.51 22.93
CA HIS A 116 21.30 -9.12 22.66
C HIS A 116 20.46 -8.61 21.48
N GLU A 117 19.91 -7.40 21.58
CA GLU A 117 19.08 -6.77 20.54
C GLU A 117 19.72 -6.72 19.15
N ILE A 118 21.06 -6.60 19.07
CA ILE A 118 21.82 -6.63 17.80
C ILE A 118 21.64 -7.93 17.01
N THR A 119 21.21 -9.00 17.68
CA THR A 119 20.94 -10.30 17.06
C THR A 119 19.51 -10.42 16.53
N PHE A 120 18.70 -9.37 16.66
CA PHE A 120 17.35 -9.36 16.13
C PHE A 120 17.38 -9.29 14.59
N PRO A 121 16.76 -10.25 13.88
CA PRO A 121 16.97 -10.46 12.44
C PRO A 121 16.12 -9.55 11.54
N PHE A 122 15.39 -8.58 12.09
CA PHE A 122 14.46 -7.72 11.32
C PHE A 122 14.74 -6.24 11.55
N ILE A 123 14.76 -5.48 10.46
CA ILE A 123 14.96 -4.03 10.48
C ILE A 123 13.78 -3.38 9.75
N PRO A 124 13.11 -2.36 10.31
CA PRO A 124 12.04 -1.65 9.63
C PRO A 124 12.52 -1.04 8.30
N ASN A 125 11.74 -1.22 7.23
CA ASN A 125 12.01 -0.62 5.93
C ASN A 125 11.19 0.67 5.74
N ARG A 126 11.64 1.74 6.39
CA ARG A 126 10.93 3.04 6.40
C ARG A 126 10.75 3.66 5.01
N THR A 127 11.64 3.36 4.06
CA THR A 127 11.54 3.87 2.70
C THR A 127 10.39 3.22 1.94
N VAL A 128 10.26 1.89 2.04
CA VAL A 128 9.12 1.18 1.44
C VAL A 128 7.83 1.57 2.13
N ASP A 129 7.84 1.68 3.46
CA ASP A 129 6.67 2.12 4.24
C ASP A 129 6.16 3.49 3.78
N ALA A 130 7.05 4.50 3.75
CA ALA A 130 6.69 5.85 3.29
C ALA A 130 6.16 5.84 1.85
N THR A 131 6.76 5.05 0.97
CA THR A 131 6.34 4.96 -0.44
C THR A 131 4.93 4.35 -0.55
N VAL A 132 4.65 3.28 0.19
CA VAL A 132 3.32 2.67 0.22
C VAL A 132 2.29 3.65 0.76
N GLN A 133 2.60 4.35 1.86
CA GLN A 133 1.69 5.35 2.43
C GLN A 133 1.39 6.48 1.42
N ASP A 134 2.41 7.00 0.74
CA ASP A 134 2.23 8.05 -0.27
C ASP A 134 1.32 7.59 -1.43
N LEU A 135 1.49 6.35 -1.89
CA LEU A 135 0.66 5.78 -2.96
C LEU A 135 -0.78 5.52 -2.51
N VAL A 136 -0.98 5.01 -1.30
CA VAL A 136 -2.31 4.81 -0.72
C VAL A 136 -3.01 6.16 -0.53
N SER A 137 -2.32 7.16 0.02
CA SER A 137 -2.88 8.50 0.17
C SER A 137 -3.25 9.12 -1.18
N LYS A 138 -2.47 8.91 -2.25
CA LYS A 138 -2.87 9.37 -3.60
C LYS A 138 -4.22 8.79 -4.03
N LEU A 139 -4.47 7.52 -3.75
CA LEU A 139 -5.73 6.86 -4.07
C LEU A 139 -6.91 7.41 -3.26
N GLU A 140 -6.70 7.70 -1.97
CA GLU A 140 -7.72 8.31 -1.10
C GLU A 140 -8.16 9.70 -1.60
N HIS A 141 -7.22 10.50 -2.11
CA HIS A 141 -7.50 11.86 -2.57
C HIS A 141 -8.12 11.92 -3.97
N THR A 142 -7.95 10.90 -4.82
CA THR A 142 -8.55 10.85 -6.16
C THR A 142 -10.08 10.73 -6.19
N GLY A 143 -10.76 10.77 -5.04
CA GLY A 143 -12.23 10.78 -5.00
C GLY A 143 -12.87 9.47 -5.52
N ILE A 144 -12.05 8.48 -5.89
CA ILE A 144 -12.46 7.10 -6.00
C ILE A 144 -12.74 6.65 -4.57
N ALA A 145 -13.91 7.01 -4.07
CA ALA A 145 -14.64 6.18 -3.15
C ALA A 145 -14.71 4.82 -3.84
N LEU A 146 -13.69 4.00 -3.59
CA LEU A 146 -13.65 2.62 -3.96
C LEU A 146 -14.91 2.03 -3.33
N LYS A 147 -15.98 1.95 -4.11
CA LYS A 147 -17.07 1.00 -3.93
C LYS A 147 -16.50 -0.39 -4.21
N VAL A 148 -15.39 -0.71 -3.57
CA VAL A 148 -14.79 -2.03 -3.55
C VAL A 148 -15.49 -2.71 -2.38
N PRO A 149 -16.26 -3.79 -2.63
CA PRO A 149 -17.07 -4.44 -1.59
C PRO A 149 -16.25 -5.19 -0.53
N TYR A 150 -14.92 -5.02 -0.47
CA TYR A 150 -14.03 -5.86 0.33
C TYR A 150 -13.39 -5.19 1.55
N PHE A 151 -13.58 -3.88 1.78
CA PHE A 151 -12.96 -3.19 2.93
C PHE A 151 -13.98 -2.71 3.97
N THR A 152 -14.82 -3.63 4.45
CA THR A 152 -15.50 -3.50 5.74
C THR A 152 -15.24 -4.75 6.58
N ARG A 153 -14.00 -4.94 7.01
CA ARG A 153 -13.74 -5.65 8.27
C ARG A 153 -13.69 -4.62 9.38
N THR A 154 -14.87 -4.21 9.82
CA THR A 154 -15.04 -3.72 11.19
C THR A 154 -14.48 -4.77 12.12
N ILE A 155 -13.46 -4.40 12.89
CA ILE A 155 -13.06 -5.12 14.09
C ILE A 155 -14.22 -4.93 15.06
N HIS A 156 -15.20 -5.84 15.02
CA HIS A 156 -16.14 -6.03 16.10
C HIS A 156 -15.57 -7.10 17.03
N ASP A 157 -15.48 -6.71 18.31
CA ASP A 157 -15.47 -7.55 19.50
C ASP A 157 -14.75 -8.89 19.39
N ARG A 158 -13.46 -8.89 19.71
CA ARG A 158 -12.97 -9.98 20.55
C ARG A 158 -13.16 -9.55 21.99
N GLY A 159 -14.30 -9.95 22.52
CA GLY A 159 -14.60 -9.87 23.94
C GLY A 159 -13.45 -10.45 24.74
N ASP A 160 -13.01 -9.64 25.68
CA ASP A 160 -12.12 -10.01 26.75
C ASP A 160 -12.86 -10.92 27.74
N LYS A 161 -12.09 -11.86 28.30
CA LYS A 161 -12.29 -12.64 29.54
C LYS A 161 -13.12 -13.93 29.48
N PRO A 162 -12.82 -14.87 30.40
CA PRO A 162 -11.54 -15.55 30.63
C PRO A 162 -11.64 -17.06 30.36
#